data_AF-A0A2E2QN55-F1
#
_entry.id   AF-A0A2E2QN55-F1
#
_cell.length_a   1.000
_cell.length_b   1.000
_cell.length_c   1.000
_cell.angle_alpha   90.00
_cell.angle_beta   90.00
_cell.angle_gamma   90.00
#
_symmetry.space_group_name_H-M   'P 1'
#
loop_
_entity.id
_entity.type
_entity.pdbx_description
1 polymer ?
#
loop_
_entity_poly.entity_id
_entity_poly.type
_entity_poly.pdbx_seq_one_letter_code
_entity_poly.pdbx_strand_id
1 'polypeptide(L)'
;MIVYKVEARHIDVIWPYTEPLLQKPMKRTLGEIELEDIKNWLKEESQQLWLGIDEDEQEIILAITTQIYQYPRQKHLRIHLTGAKEHTIDSWINEWIEPMERFCKENGIRYLETAGRDGWTKVLKNKGYEKYYTVLVKEIEND
;
A
#
# COMPACT_ATOMS: atom_id res chain seq x y z
N MET A 1 -14.29 11.30 1.62
CA MET A 1 -12.89 10.91 1.89
C MET A 1 -12.09 11.16 0.64
N ILE A 2 -10.95 11.83 0.78
CA ILE A 2 -10.00 12.04 -0.32
C ILE A 2 -8.92 10.97 -0.25
N VAL A 3 -8.53 10.43 -1.40
CA VAL A 3 -7.33 9.60 -1.51
C VAL A 3 -6.32 10.31 -2.39
N TYR A 4 -5.16 10.60 -1.81
CA TYR A 4 -4.14 11.44 -2.42
C TYR A 4 -2.80 10.71 -2.50
N LYS A 5 -2.15 10.78 -3.67
CA LYS A 5 -0.77 10.31 -3.85
C LYS A 5 0.19 11.42 -3.44
N VAL A 6 0.99 11.16 -2.40
CA VAL A 6 1.96 12.13 -1.89
C VAL A 6 3.15 12.26 -2.84
N GLU A 7 3.56 13.49 -3.12
CA GLU A 7 4.80 13.77 -3.85
C GLU A 7 6.02 13.57 -2.94
N ALA A 8 7.13 13.04 -3.48
CA ALA A 8 8.34 12.71 -2.73
C ALA A 8 8.87 13.88 -1.87
N ARG A 9 8.82 15.12 -2.39
CA ARG A 9 9.23 16.33 -1.67
C ARG A 9 8.47 16.60 -0.37
N HIS A 10 7.28 16.03 -0.20
CA HIS A 10 6.45 16.21 0.99
C HIS A 10 6.57 15.05 2.00
N ILE A 11 7.36 14.01 1.70
CA ILE A 11 7.45 12.81 2.55
C ILE A 11 7.93 13.16 3.96
N ASP A 12 9.00 13.96 4.10
CA ASP A 12 9.52 14.30 5.43
C ASP A 12 8.51 15.09 6.29
N VAL A 13 7.69 15.93 5.65
CA VAL A 13 6.65 16.73 6.33
C VAL A 13 5.48 15.85 6.77
N ILE A 14 5.08 14.88 5.95
CA ILE A 14 3.91 14.03 6.22
C ILE A 14 4.24 12.79 7.04
N TRP A 15 5.52 12.44 7.14
CA TRP A 15 5.99 11.21 7.80
C TRP A 15 5.45 11.04 9.23
N PRO A 16 5.47 12.05 10.11
CA PRO A 16 4.99 11.90 11.50
C PRO A 16 3.53 11.43 11.61
N TYR A 17 2.71 11.71 10.59
CA TYR A 17 1.30 11.31 10.52
C TYR A 17 1.10 9.94 9.85
N THR A 18 2.03 9.56 8.98
CA THR A 18 1.97 8.35 8.16
C THR A 18 2.60 7.16 8.88
N GLU A 19 3.72 7.39 9.54
CA GLU A 19 4.52 6.38 10.23
C GLU A 19 3.70 5.54 11.24
N PRO A 20 2.84 6.13 12.10
CA PRO A 20 2.05 5.34 13.05
C PRO A 20 1.04 4.41 12.37
N LEU A 21 0.54 4.77 11.18
CA LEU A 21 -0.35 3.93 10.39
C LEU A 21 0.41 2.76 9.78
N LEU A 22 1.57 3.03 9.17
CA LEU A 22 2.41 2.01 8.53
C LEU A 22 3.07 1.07 9.54
N GLN A 23 3.33 1.49 10.77
CA GLN A 23 3.87 0.62 11.82
C GLN A 23 2.95 -0.58 12.15
N LYS A 24 1.64 -0.46 11.92
CA LYS A 24 0.68 -1.53 12.22
C LYS A 24 0.88 -2.78 11.36
N PRO A 25 0.90 -2.70 10.00
CA PRO A 25 1.18 -3.86 9.16
C PRO A 25 2.62 -4.38 9.33
N MET A 26 3.60 -3.55 9.73
CA MET A 26 4.99 -3.97 9.95
C MET A 26 5.13 -5.09 10.99
N LYS A 27 4.27 -5.12 12.01
CA LYS A 27 4.23 -6.19 13.04
C LYS A 27 3.94 -7.60 12.49
N ARG A 28 3.61 -7.71 11.20
CA ARG A 28 3.25 -8.96 10.51
C ARG A 28 4.22 -9.31 9.38
N THR A 29 5.31 -8.57 9.25
CA THR A 29 6.43 -8.87 8.35
C THR A 29 7.37 -9.88 9.04
N LEU A 30 8.31 -10.44 8.28
CA LEU A 30 9.40 -11.28 8.76
C LEU A 30 10.62 -10.45 9.21
N GLY A 31 10.50 -9.12 9.24
CA GLY A 31 11.63 -8.22 9.44
C GLY A 31 12.46 -8.01 8.18
N GLU A 32 11.92 -8.33 7.00
CA GLU A 32 12.59 -8.13 5.70
C GLU A 32 12.74 -6.65 5.31
N ILE A 33 12.03 -5.75 5.99
CA ILE A 33 12.03 -4.30 5.78
C ILE A 33 11.84 -3.57 7.11
N GLU A 34 12.41 -2.38 7.22
CA GLU A 34 12.13 -1.41 8.28
C GLU A 34 11.37 -0.18 7.75
N LEU A 35 10.79 0.60 8.66
CA LEU A 35 10.07 1.84 8.28
C LEU A 35 10.98 2.89 7.63
N GLU A 36 12.25 2.94 8.02
CA GLU A 36 13.21 3.86 7.42
C GLU A 36 13.53 3.48 5.96
N ASP A 37 13.59 2.19 5.63
CA ASP A 37 13.73 1.73 4.25
C ASP A 37 12.56 2.24 3.38
N ILE A 38 11.34 2.11 3.90
CA ILE A 38 10.12 2.59 3.24
C ILE A 38 10.20 4.10 3.04
N LYS A 39 10.57 4.86 4.08
CA LYS A 39 10.71 6.32 3.98
C LYS A 39 11.69 6.71 2.88
N ASN A 40 12.84 6.03 2.80
CA ASN A 40 13.84 6.28 1.78
C ASN A 40 13.31 5.94 0.37
N TRP A 41 12.65 4.79 0.19
CA TRP A 41 12.04 4.43 -1.09
C TRP A 41 10.95 5.39 -1.56
N LEU A 42 10.18 5.96 -0.62
CA LEU A 42 9.18 6.99 -0.92
C LEU A 42 9.84 8.31 -1.37
N LYS A 43 10.96 8.69 -0.76
CA LYS A 43 11.73 9.89 -1.13
C LYS A 43 12.46 9.73 -2.46
N GLU A 44 12.89 8.53 -2.78
CA GLU A 44 13.54 8.16 -4.05
C GLU A 44 12.53 7.86 -5.17
N GLU A 45 11.24 7.93 -4.90
CA GLU A 45 10.15 7.58 -5.82
C GLU A 45 10.16 6.14 -6.33
N SER A 46 10.97 5.26 -5.71
CA SER A 46 10.95 3.82 -6.00
C SER A 46 9.70 3.14 -5.43
N GLN A 47 9.07 3.76 -4.43
CA GLN A 47 7.69 3.49 -4.00
C GLN A 47 6.84 4.77 -4.02
N GLN A 48 5.51 4.60 -4.00
CA GLN A 48 4.55 5.69 -3.87
C GLN A 48 3.82 5.57 -2.52
N LEU A 49 3.51 6.72 -1.91
CA LEU A 49 2.68 6.83 -0.72
C LEU A 49 1.31 7.38 -1.11
N TRP A 50 0.27 6.73 -0.60
CA TRP A 50 -1.12 7.15 -0.75
C TRP A 50 -1.74 7.37 0.62
N LEU A 51 -2.42 8.49 0.80
CA LEU A 51 -3.11 8.83 2.04
C LEU A 51 -4.61 8.90 1.80
N GLY A 52 -5.38 8.28 2.69
CA GLY A 52 -6.81 8.50 2.80
C GLY A 52 -7.08 9.52 3.90
N ILE A 53 -7.73 10.62 3.53
CA ILE A 53 -8.02 11.75 4.40
C ILE A 53 -9.53 11.82 4.61
N ASP A 54 -9.95 11.69 5.86
CA ASP A 54 -11.30 12.03 6.28
C ASP A 54 -11.46 13.55 6.22
N GLU A 55 -12.38 14.02 5.39
CA GLU A 55 -12.59 15.45 5.14
C GLU A 55 -13.35 16.13 6.27
N ASP A 56 -14.23 15.39 6.94
CA ASP A 56 -15.06 15.90 8.03
C ASP A 56 -14.20 16.10 9.29
N GLU A 57 -13.36 15.10 9.60
CA GLU A 57 -12.45 15.12 10.75
C GLU A 57 -11.08 15.77 10.42
N GLN A 58 -10.85 16.12 9.15
CA GLN A 58 -9.58 16.67 8.65
C GLN A 58 -8.35 15.82 9.02
N GLU A 59 -8.48 14.51 8.89
CA GLU A 59 -7.52 13.57 9.46
C GLU A 59 -7.05 12.50 8.47
N ILE A 60 -5.76 12.16 8.53
CA ILE A 60 -5.20 11.02 7.79
C ILE A 60 -5.59 9.73 8.52
N ILE A 61 -6.45 8.93 7.88
CA ILE A 61 -6.98 7.69 8.45
C ILE A 61 -6.41 6.43 7.78
N LEU A 62 -5.77 6.57 6.62
CA LEU A 62 -5.25 5.48 5.79
C LEU A 62 -3.89 5.87 5.18
N ALA A 63 -2.96 4.94 5.18
CA ALA A 63 -1.70 5.00 4.46
C ALA A 63 -1.48 3.69 3.68
N ILE A 64 -1.20 3.81 2.38
CA ILE A 64 -0.90 2.69 1.50
C ILE A 64 0.44 2.96 0.81
N THR A 65 1.33 1.97 0.78
CA THR A 65 2.54 2.02 -0.04
C THR A 65 2.40 1.14 -1.27
N THR A 66 2.82 1.64 -2.42
CA THR A 66 2.81 0.89 -3.67
C THR A 66 4.14 0.97 -4.41
N GLN A 67 4.37 0.04 -5.32
CA GLN A 67 5.50 0.05 -6.22
C GLN A 67 5.06 -0.39 -7.61
N ILE A 68 5.58 0.26 -8.65
CA ILE A 68 5.47 -0.24 -10.02
C ILE A 68 6.46 -1.39 -10.19
N TYR A 69 5.95 -2.61 -10.35
CA TYR A 69 6.74 -3.79 -10.59
C TYR A 69 6.77 -4.12 -12.09
N GLN A 70 7.96 -4.05 -12.70
CA GLN A 70 8.16 -4.34 -14.11
C GLN A 70 8.54 -5.81 -14.30
N TYR A 71 7.61 -6.62 -14.78
CA TYR A 71 7.90 -7.95 -15.31
C TYR A 71 8.39 -7.85 -16.76
N PRO A 72 9.08 -8.87 -17.30
CA PRO A 72 9.56 -8.83 -18.69
C PRO A 72 8.46 -8.59 -19.75
N ARG A 73 7.19 -8.90 -19.44
CA ARG A 73 6.07 -8.80 -20.39
C ARG A 73 4.93 -7.88 -19.95
N GLN A 74 4.95 -7.36 -18.73
CA GLN A 74 3.84 -6.56 -18.17
C GLN A 74 4.25 -5.74 -16.94
N LYS A 75 3.44 -4.75 -16.59
CA LYS A 75 3.61 -3.93 -15.39
C LYS A 75 2.49 -4.19 -14.41
N HIS A 76 2.85 -4.27 -13.13
CA HIS A 76 1.93 -4.41 -12.01
C HIS A 76 2.13 -3.23 -11.06
N LEU A 77 1.06 -2.73 -10.44
CA LEU A 77 1.15 -1.90 -9.25
C LEU A 77 0.97 -2.82 -8.05
N ARG A 78 2.06 -3.06 -7.32
CA ARG A 78 2.04 -3.88 -6.13
C ARG A 78 1.80 -3.02 -4.91
N ILE A 79 0.80 -3.37 -4.10
CA ILE A 79 0.58 -2.81 -2.77
C ILE A 79 1.40 -3.61 -1.77
N HIS A 80 2.28 -2.93 -1.05
CA HIS A 80 3.17 -3.53 -0.06
C HIS A 80 2.57 -3.43 1.34
N LEU A 81 2.22 -2.22 1.78
CA LEU A 81 1.62 -1.99 3.09
C LEU A 81 0.30 -1.26 2.97
N THR A 82 -0.63 -1.63 3.85
CA THR A 82 -1.86 -0.88 4.10
C THR A 82 -2.06 -0.77 5.60
N GLY A 83 -1.96 0.44 6.11
CA GLY A 83 -2.17 0.80 7.50
C GLY A 83 -3.34 1.77 7.60
N ALA A 84 -4.26 1.52 8.54
CA ALA A 84 -5.41 2.39 8.74
C ALA A 84 -5.74 2.55 10.23
N LYS A 85 -6.55 3.55 10.54
CA LYS A 85 -7.22 3.65 11.85
C LYS A 85 -8.15 2.46 12.07
N GLU A 86 -8.31 2.07 13.33
CA GLU A 86 -9.13 0.92 13.68
C GLU A 86 -10.60 1.19 13.33
N HIS A 87 -11.32 0.15 12.91
CA HIS A 87 -12.74 0.22 12.56
C HIS A 87 -13.11 1.21 11.44
N THR A 88 -12.15 1.59 10.58
CA THR A 88 -12.39 2.51 9.45
C THR A 88 -12.48 1.84 8.08
N ILE A 89 -12.33 0.52 7.97
CA ILE A 89 -12.24 -0.14 6.66
C ILE A 89 -13.39 0.19 5.71
N ASP A 90 -14.61 0.24 6.23
CA ASP A 90 -15.81 0.52 5.43
C ASP A 90 -15.84 1.96 4.92
N SER A 91 -15.17 2.91 5.59
CA SER A 91 -15.11 4.31 5.16
C SER A 91 -14.13 4.54 4.00
N TRP A 92 -13.16 3.63 3.80
CA TRP A 92 -12.12 3.83 2.79
C TRP A 92 -11.99 2.76 1.72
N ILE A 93 -12.50 1.54 1.94
CA ILE A 93 -12.25 0.40 1.04
C ILE A 93 -12.83 0.57 -0.37
N ASN A 94 -13.84 1.42 -0.56
CA ASN A 94 -14.40 1.70 -1.88
C ASN A 94 -13.66 2.85 -2.57
N GLU A 95 -13.33 3.88 -1.80
CA GLU A 95 -12.79 5.14 -2.31
C GLU A 95 -11.35 5.04 -2.79
N TRP A 96 -10.55 4.13 -2.23
CA TRP A 96 -9.13 3.99 -2.64
C TRP A 96 -8.91 3.33 -4.01
N ILE A 97 -9.93 2.63 -4.55
CA ILE A 97 -9.80 1.83 -5.77
C ILE A 97 -9.65 2.73 -7.00
N GLU A 98 -10.54 3.71 -7.16
CA GLU A 98 -10.55 4.58 -8.34
C GLU A 98 -9.23 5.36 -8.54
N PRO A 99 -8.63 6.01 -7.52
CA PRO A 99 -7.32 6.66 -7.65
C PRO A 99 -6.22 5.71 -8.11
N MET A 100 -6.20 4.49 -7.60
CA MET A 100 -5.20 3.48 -7.96
C MET A 100 -5.37 2.98 -9.40
N GLU A 101 -6.62 2.74 -9.82
CA GLU A 101 -6.91 2.38 -11.20
C GLU A 101 -6.55 3.50 -12.18
N ARG A 102 -6.83 4.75 -11.82
CA ARG A 102 -6.47 5.94 -12.60
C ARG A 102 -4.97 6.01 -12.78
N PHE A 103 -4.21 5.89 -11.68
CA PHE A 103 -2.75 5.86 -11.74
C PHE A 103 -2.23 4.72 -12.60
N CYS A 104 -2.84 3.55 -12.53
CA CYS A 104 -2.47 2.44 -13.41
C CYS A 104 -2.71 2.76 -14.88
N LYS A 105 -3.87 3.30 -15.23
CA LYS A 105 -4.21 3.68 -16.61
C LYS A 105 -3.23 4.72 -17.15
N GLU A 106 -2.90 5.74 -16.35
CA GLU A 106 -1.94 6.80 -16.70
C GLU A 106 -0.52 6.27 -16.92
N ASN A 107 -0.13 5.20 -16.21
CA ASN A 107 1.22 4.64 -16.28
C ASN A 107 1.33 3.37 -17.17
N GLY A 108 0.26 3.01 -17.88
CA GLY A 108 0.21 1.81 -18.71
C GLY A 108 0.39 0.51 -17.91
N ILE A 109 -0.09 0.50 -16.67
CA ILE A 109 -0.05 -0.63 -15.75
C ILE A 109 -1.36 -1.42 -15.89
N ARG A 110 -1.26 -2.74 -16.06
CA ARG A 110 -2.42 -3.59 -16.36
C ARG A 110 -2.99 -4.30 -15.12
N TYR A 111 -2.20 -4.47 -14.08
CA TYR A 111 -2.56 -5.29 -12.92
C TYR A 111 -2.32 -4.54 -11.61
N LEU A 112 -3.28 -4.59 -10.69
CA LEU A 112 -3.05 -4.31 -9.27
C LEU A 112 -2.86 -5.63 -8.53
N GLU A 113 -1.87 -5.70 -7.66
CA GLU A 113 -1.61 -6.91 -6.87
C GLU A 113 -1.19 -6.59 -5.44
N THR A 114 -1.32 -7.58 -4.56
CA THR A 114 -0.82 -7.50 -3.19
C THR A 114 -0.49 -8.89 -2.68
N ALA A 115 0.57 -8.99 -1.88
CA ALA A 115 0.89 -10.17 -1.08
C ALA A 115 0.47 -9.88 0.37
N GLY A 116 -0.80 -10.16 0.69
CA GLY A 116 -1.39 -9.81 1.97
C GLY A 116 -1.84 -11.01 2.79
N ARG A 117 -2.19 -10.75 4.06
CA ARG A 117 -2.86 -11.71 4.94
C ARG A 117 -4.17 -12.21 4.32
N ASP A 118 -4.53 -13.47 4.58
CA ASP A 118 -5.73 -14.12 4.02
C ASP A 118 -7.03 -13.33 4.20
N GLY A 119 -7.16 -12.54 5.28
CA GLY A 119 -8.31 -11.67 5.52
C GLY A 119 -8.58 -10.69 4.37
N TRP A 120 -7.54 -10.23 3.66
CA TRP A 120 -7.68 -9.37 2.48
C TRP A 120 -8.40 -10.06 1.33
N THR A 121 -8.30 -11.39 1.21
CA THR A 121 -9.03 -12.14 0.19
C THR A 121 -10.53 -11.92 0.33
N LYS A 122 -11.07 -11.86 1.55
CA LYS A 122 -12.49 -11.61 1.79
C LYS A 122 -12.88 -10.17 1.43
N VAL A 123 -12.05 -9.21 1.86
CA VAL A 123 -12.27 -7.78 1.64
C VAL A 123 -12.26 -7.44 0.14
N LEU A 124 -11.29 -7.99 -0.60
CA LEU A 124 -11.04 -7.63 -2.00
C LEU A 124 -11.85 -8.46 -3.01
N LYS A 125 -12.47 -9.58 -2.58
CA LYS A 125 -13.23 -10.48 -3.47
C LYS A 125 -14.27 -9.74 -4.33
N ASN A 126 -15.01 -8.82 -3.72
CA ASN A 126 -16.07 -8.08 -4.42
C ASN A 126 -15.55 -6.81 -5.13
N LYS A 127 -14.23 -6.64 -5.20
CA LYS A 127 -13.53 -5.48 -5.78
C LYS A 127 -12.76 -5.83 -7.06
N GLY A 128 -13.06 -6.98 -7.66
CA GLY A 128 -12.40 -7.45 -8.88
C GLY A 128 -11.04 -8.11 -8.67
N TYR A 129 -10.64 -8.37 -7.42
CA TYR A 129 -9.43 -9.14 -7.13
C TYR A 129 -9.71 -10.64 -7.14
N GLU A 130 -8.79 -11.37 -7.73
CA GLU A 130 -8.77 -12.83 -7.72
C GLU A 130 -7.49 -13.33 -7.05
N LYS A 131 -7.59 -14.41 -6.27
CA LYS A 131 -6.41 -15.08 -5.68
C LYS A 131 -5.77 -15.96 -6.75
N TYR A 132 -4.69 -15.49 -7.36
CA TYR A 132 -3.94 -16.24 -8.39
C TYR A 132 -2.91 -17.22 -7.82
N TYR A 133 -2.25 -16.86 -6.72
CA TYR A 133 -1.20 -17.68 -6.10
C TYR A 133 -1.09 -17.40 -4.59
N THR A 134 -0.34 -18.24 -3.89
CA THR A 134 0.01 -18.11 -2.48
C THR A 134 1.52 -17.89 -2.36
N VAL A 135 1.94 -16.97 -1.50
CA VAL A 135 3.36 -16.76 -1.18
C VAL A 135 3.79 -17.78 -0.13
N LEU A 136 4.87 -18.52 -0.40
CA LEU A 136 5.47 -19.49 0.51
C LEU A 136 6.86 -18.99 0.90
N VAL A 137 7.16 -18.98 2.20
CA VAL A 137 8.46 -18.56 2.73
C VAL A 137 9.06 -19.69 3.55
N LYS A 138 10.36 -19.94 3.37
CA LYS A 138 11.16 -20.88 4.15
C LYS A 138 12.38 -20.13 4.65
N GLU A 139 12.56 -20.07 5.96
CA GLU A 139 13.80 -19.59 6.59
C GLU A 139 14.93 -20.59 6.32
N ILE A 140 16.11 -20.07 5.97
CA ILE A 140 17.33 -20.84 5.79
C ILE A 140 18.29 -20.39 6.87
N GLU A 141 18.65 -21.32 7.77
CA GLU A 141 19.71 -21.09 8.75
C GLU A 141 21.05 -21.07 8.00
N ASN A 142 21.85 -20.03 8.23
CA ASN A 142 23.23 -19.96 7.77
C ASN A 142 24.13 -20.25 8.97
N ASP A 143 25.06 -21.20 8.82
CA ASP A 143 26.12 -21.50 9.81
C ASP A 143 27.13 -20.35 9.97
#